data_AF-A0A5N6LJ75-F1
#
_entry.id   AF-A0A5N6LJ75-F1
#
_cell.length_a   1.000
_cell.length_b   1.000
_cell.length_c   1.000
_cell.angle_alpha   90.00
_cell.angle_beta   90.00
_cell.angle_gamma   90.00
#
_symmetry.space_group_name_H-M   'P 1'
#
loop_
_entity.id
_entity.type
_entity.pdbx_description
1 polymer ?
#
loop_
_entity_poly.entity_id
_entity_poly.type
_entity_poly.pdbx_seq_one_letter_code
_entity_poly.pdbx_strand_id
1 'polypeptide(L)'
;MMLTSFKCGGFALGVATNHATFDGISFKAFLQNIASLAADKPLAIVPCNDRHLLAARSPPKIEFDHPELLKIPSGTSIPNPTVFDCPEGQLDFKIFNLTSDDIARLKNEAKDGPGSNNAKITGFNVVTAHVWRCKALSSGNEVNVLVALPSKEMEKFEALFHKFLA
;
A
#
# COMPACT_ATOMS: atom_id res chain seq x y z
N MET A 1 -10.59 -18.24 -6.30
CA MET A 1 -9.24 -18.79 -6.02
C MET A 1 -8.94 -19.83 -7.07
N MET A 2 -7.70 -19.91 -7.56
CA MET A 2 -7.26 -20.85 -8.58
C MET A 2 -5.96 -21.52 -8.13
N LEU A 3 -5.91 -22.86 -8.19
CA LEU A 3 -4.71 -23.64 -7.90
C LEU A 3 -4.07 -24.08 -9.22
N THR A 4 -2.78 -23.78 -9.38
CA THR A 4 -2.01 -24.16 -10.58
C THR A 4 -0.85 -25.03 -10.15
N SER A 5 -0.91 -26.32 -10.48
CA SER A 5 0.18 -27.27 -10.22
C SER A 5 1.20 -27.25 -11.36
N PHE A 6 2.48 -27.34 -11.00
CA PHE A 6 3.61 -27.38 -11.92
C PHE A 6 4.16 -28.81 -12.05
N LYS A 7 4.83 -29.09 -13.18
CA LYS A 7 5.40 -30.42 -13.47
C LYS A 7 6.42 -30.89 -12.43
N CYS A 8 7.07 -29.98 -11.70
CA CYS A 8 8.02 -30.29 -10.63
C CYS A 8 7.36 -30.67 -9.29
N GLY A 9 6.02 -30.72 -9.22
CA GLY A 9 5.27 -30.99 -7.99
C GLY A 9 4.98 -29.75 -7.13
N GLY A 10 5.57 -28.60 -7.45
CA GLY A 10 5.19 -27.31 -6.85
C GLY A 10 3.81 -26.84 -7.32
N PHE A 11 3.24 -25.85 -6.63
CA PHE A 11 1.98 -25.21 -7.05
C PHE A 11 1.97 -23.71 -6.73
N ALA A 12 1.12 -22.96 -7.42
CA ALA A 12 0.79 -21.57 -7.14
C ALA A 12 -0.70 -21.45 -6.82
N LEU A 13 -1.03 -20.57 -5.87
CA LEU A 13 -2.40 -20.21 -5.52
C LEU A 13 -2.68 -18.77 -5.95
N GLY A 14 -3.50 -18.59 -6.98
CA GLY A 14 -3.99 -17.29 -7.42
C GLY A 14 -5.29 -16.90 -6.71
N VAL A 15 -5.39 -15.65 -6.25
CA VAL A 15 -6.60 -15.13 -5.60
C VAL A 15 -6.99 -13.81 -6.24
N ALA A 16 -8.18 -13.79 -6.86
CA ALA A 16 -8.83 -12.58 -7.34
C ALA A 16 -9.90 -12.16 -6.34
N THR A 17 -9.97 -10.87 -6.02
CA THR A 17 -10.78 -10.34 -4.92
C THR A 17 -11.41 -9.02 -5.29
N ASN A 18 -12.55 -8.69 -4.67
CA ASN A 18 -13.12 -7.36 -4.75
C ASN A 18 -12.60 -6.52 -3.58
N HIS A 19 -11.77 -5.51 -3.86
CA HIS A 19 -11.14 -4.67 -2.83
C HIS A 19 -12.16 -3.87 -1.98
N ALA A 20 -13.40 -3.70 -2.44
CA ALA A 20 -14.47 -3.10 -1.63
C ALA A 20 -14.91 -3.99 -0.45
N THR A 21 -14.57 -5.28 -0.49
CA THR A 21 -15.04 -6.24 0.53
C THR A 21 -14.09 -6.38 1.71
N PHE A 22 -12.79 -6.08 1.52
CA PHE A 22 -11.76 -6.20 2.54
C PHE A 22 -10.50 -5.39 2.18
N ASP A 23 -9.69 -5.10 3.20
CA ASP A 23 -8.36 -4.49 3.08
C ASP A 23 -7.24 -5.54 3.11
N GLY A 24 -5.98 -5.09 3.04
CA GLY A 24 -4.83 -6.00 3.09
C GLY A 24 -4.70 -6.79 4.40
N ILE A 25 -5.16 -6.23 5.53
CA ILE A 25 -5.10 -6.89 6.85
C ILE A 25 -6.10 -8.04 6.91
N SER A 26 -7.34 -7.78 6.50
CA SER A 26 -8.40 -8.78 6.43
C SER A 26 -8.13 -9.83 5.36
N PHE A 27 -7.47 -9.48 4.25
CA PHE A 27 -6.97 -10.48 3.28
C PHE A 27 -5.91 -11.40 3.89
N LYS A 28 -4.94 -10.85 4.64
CA LYS A 28 -3.97 -11.66 5.38
C LYS A 28 -4.66 -12.60 6.37
N ALA A 29 -5.64 -12.11 7.14
CA ALA A 29 -6.40 -12.95 8.07
C ALA A 29 -7.15 -14.08 7.36
N PHE A 30 -7.74 -13.79 6.20
CA PHE A 30 -8.38 -14.79 5.34
C PHE A 30 -7.40 -15.88 4.90
N LEU A 31 -6.19 -15.52 4.43
CA LEU A 31 -5.15 -16.49 4.06
C LEU A 31 -4.69 -17.34 5.26
N GLN A 32 -4.54 -16.75 6.44
CA GLN A 32 -4.19 -17.49 7.67
C GLN A 32 -5.28 -18.50 8.05
N ASN A 33 -6.55 -18.13 7.89
CA ASN A 33 -7.68 -19.02 8.12
C ASN A 33 -7.73 -20.17 7.11
N ILE A 34 -7.53 -19.91 5.82
CA ILE A 34 -7.42 -20.96 4.80
C ILE A 34 -6.30 -21.94 5.16
N ALA A 35 -5.11 -21.43 5.51
CA ALA A 35 -3.98 -22.28 5.86
C ALA A 35 -4.25 -23.14 7.10
N SER A 36 -5.00 -22.61 8.08
CA SER A 36 -5.36 -23.35 9.29
C SER A 36 -6.38 -24.45 8.99
N LEU A 37 -7.43 -24.14 8.22
CA LEU A 37 -8.42 -25.11 7.81
C LEU A 37 -7.82 -26.22 6.93
N ALA A 38 -6.90 -25.87 6.03
CA ALA A 38 -6.18 -26.85 5.21
C ALA A 38 -5.26 -27.77 6.02
N ALA A 39 -4.94 -27.39 7.27
CA ALA A 39 -4.15 -28.19 8.21
C ALA A 39 -5.03 -28.86 9.29
N ASP A 40 -6.35 -28.95 9.07
CA ASP A 40 -7.33 -29.50 10.01
C ASP A 40 -7.30 -28.84 11.41
N LYS A 41 -7.00 -27.53 11.44
CA LYS A 41 -6.99 -26.70 12.64
C LYS A 41 -8.21 -25.78 12.68
N PRO A 42 -8.62 -25.29 13.86
CA PRO A 42 -9.61 -24.22 13.96
C PRO A 42 -9.11 -22.95 13.24
N LEU A 43 -10.02 -22.01 12.99
CA LEU A 43 -9.67 -20.71 12.42
C LEU A 43 -8.58 -20.02 13.28
N ALA A 44 -7.51 -19.56 12.64
CA ALA A 44 -6.47 -18.78 13.31
C ALA A 44 -7.01 -17.45 13.86
N ILE A 45 -7.97 -16.85 13.17
CA ILE A 45 -8.60 -15.58 13.53
C ILE A 45 -10.11 -15.73 13.31
N VAL A 46 -10.90 -15.56 14.37
CA VAL A 46 -12.37 -15.57 14.26
C VAL A 46 -12.81 -14.27 13.58
N PRO A 47 -13.49 -14.33 12.41
CA PRO A 47 -13.93 -13.13 11.72
C PRO A 47 -15.09 -12.45 12.46
N CYS A 48 -15.02 -11.13 12.60
CA CYS A 48 -16.16 -10.31 13.00
C CYS A 48 -16.88 -9.80 11.75
N ASN A 49 -18.10 -10.27 11.52
CA ASN A 49 -18.90 -9.88 10.36
C ASN A 49 -19.85 -8.71 10.67
N ASP A 50 -19.87 -8.22 11.92
CA ASP A 50 -20.71 -7.09 12.31
C ASP A 50 -20.13 -5.78 11.75
N ARG A 51 -20.66 -5.37 10.60
CA ARG A 51 -20.29 -4.10 9.95
C ARG A 51 -20.94 -2.88 10.60
N HIS A 52 -21.86 -3.03 11.56
CA HIS A 52 -22.43 -1.89 12.28
C HIS A 52 -21.38 -1.15 13.10
N LEU A 53 -20.30 -1.83 13.50
CA LEU A 53 -19.13 -1.21 14.14
C LEU A 53 -18.45 -0.15 13.26
N LEU A 54 -18.66 -0.22 11.93
CA LEU A 54 -18.15 0.71 10.94
C LEU A 54 -19.25 1.64 10.39
N ALA A 55 -20.44 1.63 10.99
CA ALA A 55 -21.54 2.49 10.56
C ALA A 55 -21.15 3.97 10.69
N ALA A 56 -21.56 4.75 9.70
CA ALA A 56 -21.42 6.20 9.78
C ALA A 56 -22.16 6.74 11.01
N ARG A 57 -21.68 7.86 11.55
CA ARG A 57 -22.34 8.59 12.63
C ARG A 57 -23.76 8.97 12.22
N SER A 58 -24.69 8.92 13.17
CA SER A 58 -26.06 9.41 13.00
C SER A 58 -26.35 10.48 14.06
N PRO A 59 -26.48 11.78 13.69
CA PRO A 59 -26.38 12.31 12.33
C PRO A 59 -24.94 12.29 11.78
N PRO A 60 -24.75 12.34 10.44
CA PRO A 60 -23.43 12.51 9.85
C PRO A 60 -22.77 13.79 10.35
N LYS A 61 -21.49 13.70 10.73
CA LYS A 61 -20.65 14.85 11.09
C LYS A 61 -19.47 14.90 10.13
N ILE A 62 -19.35 15.98 9.38
CA ILE A 62 -18.22 16.25 8.48
C ILE A 62 -17.29 17.19 9.24
N GLU A 63 -16.03 16.79 9.43
CA GLU A 63 -15.06 17.56 10.23
C GLU A 63 -14.10 18.39 9.37
N PHE A 64 -13.97 18.05 8.09
CA PHE A 64 -13.14 18.74 7.12
C PHE A 64 -13.70 18.55 5.71
N ASP A 65 -13.33 19.44 4.80
CA ASP A 65 -13.72 19.32 3.40
C ASP A 65 -12.99 18.14 2.76
N HIS A 66 -13.72 17.38 1.93
CA HIS A 66 -13.22 16.22 1.21
C HIS A 66 -13.19 16.48 -0.30
N PRO A 67 -12.28 17.33 -0.81
CA PRO A 67 -12.19 17.65 -2.24
C PRO A 67 -11.86 16.42 -3.10
N GLU A 68 -11.25 15.38 -2.51
CA GLU A 68 -10.95 14.10 -3.15
C GLU A 68 -12.20 13.27 -3.46
N LEU A 69 -13.30 13.49 -2.73
CA LEU A 69 -14.58 12.82 -2.92
C LEU A 69 -15.50 13.68 -3.79
N LEU A 70 -15.12 13.88 -5.05
CA LEU A 70 -15.94 14.62 -6.01
C LEU A 70 -17.32 13.97 -6.13
N LYS A 71 -18.38 14.77 -5.90
CA LYS A 71 -19.76 14.36 -6.15
C LYS A 71 -19.96 14.23 -7.65
N ILE A 72 -19.82 13.02 -8.20
CA ILE A 72 -20.13 12.75 -9.61
C ILE A 72 -21.62 13.03 -9.81
N PRO A 73 -22.01 14.00 -10.66
CA PRO A 73 -23.42 14.28 -10.93
C PRO A 73 -24.10 13.03 -11.50
N SER A 74 -25.18 12.58 -10.86
CA SER A 74 -25.96 11.44 -11.33
C SER A 74 -26.40 11.68 -12.79
N GLY A 75 -25.96 10.81 -13.71
CA GLY A 75 -26.28 10.91 -15.14
C GLY A 75 -25.16 11.45 -16.03
N THR A 76 -24.02 11.85 -15.48
CA THR A 76 -22.81 12.07 -16.29
C THR A 76 -22.09 10.75 -16.53
N SER A 77 -21.84 10.41 -17.80
CA SER A 77 -20.89 9.35 -18.14
C SER A 77 -19.57 9.67 -17.45
N ILE A 78 -19.08 8.76 -16.61
CA ILE A 78 -17.75 8.87 -16.01
C ILE A 78 -16.79 9.09 -17.18
N PRO A 79 -16.08 10.23 -17.27
CA PRO A 79 -15.04 10.39 -18.26
C PRO A 79 -14.06 9.23 -18.05
N ASN A 80 -13.68 8.52 -19.11
CA ASN A 80 -12.58 7.54 -19.01
C ASN A 80 -11.43 8.22 -18.26
N PRO A 81 -10.85 7.59 -17.23
CA PRO A 81 -9.86 8.22 -16.37
C PRO A 81 -8.58 8.53 -17.16
N THR A 82 -8.55 9.68 -17.83
CA THR A 82 -7.49 10.10 -18.75
C THR A 82 -6.11 10.24 -18.11
N VAL A 83 -6.04 10.37 -16.78
CA VAL A 83 -4.78 10.47 -16.01
C VAL A 83 -4.15 9.10 -15.74
N PHE A 84 -4.95 8.02 -15.73
CA PHE A 84 -4.49 6.65 -15.47
C PHE A 84 -4.67 5.72 -16.68
N ASP A 85 -5.21 6.22 -17.79
CA ASP A 85 -5.24 5.55 -19.09
C ASP A 85 -3.82 5.50 -19.68
N CYS A 86 -2.96 4.67 -19.08
CA CYS A 86 -1.73 4.25 -19.71
C CYS A 86 -2.09 3.17 -20.73
N PRO A 87 -1.78 3.35 -22.03
CA PRO A 87 -2.06 2.34 -23.04
C PRO A 87 -1.46 0.99 -22.62
N GLU A 88 -2.26 -0.09 -22.72
CA GLU A 88 -1.78 -1.43 -22.44
C GLU A 88 -0.50 -1.70 -23.26
N GLY A 89 0.60 -2.02 -22.56
CA GLY A 89 1.90 -2.31 -23.18
C GLY A 89 3.02 -1.30 -22.93
N GLN A 90 2.77 -0.17 -22.24
CA GLN A 90 3.83 0.80 -21.93
C GLN A 90 4.41 0.68 -20.51
N LEU A 91 3.83 -0.16 -19.65
CA LEU A 91 4.30 -0.39 -18.28
C LEU A 91 5.11 -1.69 -18.20
N ASP A 92 6.33 -1.58 -17.69
CA ASP A 92 7.18 -2.72 -17.37
C ASP A 92 7.11 -3.02 -15.87
N PHE A 93 6.97 -4.29 -15.51
CA PHE A 93 6.95 -4.73 -14.11
C PHE A 93 8.30 -5.32 -13.74
N LYS A 94 9.01 -4.65 -12.82
CA LYS A 94 10.31 -5.11 -12.31
C LYS A 94 10.26 -5.41 -10.84
N ILE A 95 10.85 -6.54 -10.46
CA ILE A 95 11.07 -6.93 -9.06
C ILE A 95 12.47 -6.49 -8.67
N PHE A 96 12.57 -5.62 -7.67
CA PHE A 96 13.83 -5.21 -7.06
C PHE A 96 14.01 -5.93 -5.73
N ASN A 97 15.11 -6.65 -5.57
CA ASN A 97 15.42 -7.34 -4.33
C ASN A 97 16.24 -6.43 -3.41
N LEU A 98 15.76 -6.22 -2.18
CA LEU A 98 16.48 -5.49 -1.14
C LEU A 98 16.79 -6.45 0.01
N THR A 99 18.08 -6.61 0.32
CA THR A 99 18.52 -7.48 1.41
C THR A 99 18.34 -6.82 2.78
N SER A 100 18.49 -7.61 3.84
CA SER A 100 18.54 -7.08 5.21
C SER A 100 19.66 -6.04 5.38
N ASP A 101 20.78 -6.26 4.72
CA ASP A 101 21.97 -5.42 4.81
C ASP A 101 21.75 -4.10 4.06
N ASP A 102 21.06 -4.14 2.91
CA ASP A 102 20.62 -2.93 2.21
C ASP A 102 19.68 -2.08 3.07
N ILE A 103 18.69 -2.72 3.70
CA ILE A 103 17.75 -2.02 4.60
C ILE A 103 18.49 -1.47 5.83
N ALA A 104 19.46 -2.19 6.38
CA ALA A 104 20.26 -1.73 7.52
C ALA A 104 21.13 -0.52 7.14
N ARG A 105 21.76 -0.55 5.96
CA ARG A 105 22.51 0.57 5.40
C ARG A 105 21.63 1.81 5.23
N LEU A 106 20.47 1.67 4.57
CA LEU A 106 19.51 2.76 4.40
C LEU A 106 19.03 3.35 5.74
N LYS A 107 18.81 2.49 6.74
CA LYS A 107 18.47 2.95 8.11
C LYS A 107 19.59 3.74 8.75
N ASN A 108 20.85 3.35 8.56
CA ASN A 108 21.99 4.06 9.11
C ASN A 108 22.17 5.41 8.43
N GLU A 109 22.13 5.44 7.09
CA GLU A 109 22.14 6.69 6.32
C GLU A 109 21.04 7.65 6.78
N ALA A 110 19.86 7.14 7.14
CA ALA A 110 18.75 7.95 7.63
C ALA A 110 18.96 8.55 9.04
N LYS A 111 19.82 7.97 9.90
CA LYS A 111 20.09 8.49 11.27
C LYS A 111 20.88 9.79 11.31
N ASP A 112 21.76 10.03 10.33
CA ASP A 112 22.69 11.16 10.33
C ASP A 112 22.04 12.51 9.92
N GLY A 113 20.73 12.69 10.19
CA GLY A 113 19.91 13.77 9.62
C GLY A 113 19.45 14.80 10.66
N PRO A 114 19.23 16.07 10.27
CA PRO A 114 18.62 17.06 11.14
C PRO A 114 17.21 16.61 11.53
N GLY A 115 16.91 16.48 12.83
CA GLY A 115 15.62 16.01 13.35
C GLY A 115 15.59 14.57 13.88
N SER A 116 16.72 13.84 13.87
CA SER A 116 16.84 12.45 14.39
C SER A 116 16.72 12.30 15.92
N ASN A 117 16.18 13.30 16.62
CA ASN A 117 16.01 13.19 18.07
C ASN A 117 14.69 12.45 18.35
N ASN A 118 14.82 11.13 18.57
CA ASN A 118 13.84 10.19 19.17
C ASN A 118 12.84 9.44 18.25
N ALA A 119 12.81 9.64 16.93
CA ALA A 119 11.89 8.89 16.06
C ALA A 119 12.46 7.51 15.63
N LYS A 120 11.70 6.43 15.82
CA LYS A 120 12.08 5.07 15.39
C LYS A 120 11.97 4.92 13.87
N ILE A 121 13.10 4.93 13.17
CA ILE A 121 13.18 4.71 11.71
C ILE A 121 12.89 3.23 11.40
N THR A 122 11.84 2.95 10.62
CA THR A 122 11.47 1.58 10.23
C THR A 122 12.00 1.21 8.84
N GLY A 123 12.00 -0.09 8.53
CA GLY A 123 12.33 -0.57 7.18
C GLY A 123 11.38 -0.03 6.12
N PHE A 124 10.09 0.04 6.44
CA PHE A 124 9.07 0.61 5.57
C PHE A 124 9.38 2.06 5.20
N ASN A 125 9.78 2.88 6.18
CA ASN A 125 10.04 4.30 5.94
C ASN A 125 11.23 4.50 4.99
N VAL A 126 12.34 3.79 5.21
CA VAL A 126 13.54 3.95 4.37
C VAL A 126 13.38 3.36 2.97
N VAL A 127 12.68 2.23 2.82
CA VAL A 127 12.42 1.63 1.50
C VAL A 127 11.48 2.51 0.69
N THR A 128 10.39 2.99 1.29
CA THR A 128 9.45 3.89 0.62
C THR A 128 10.12 5.19 0.18
N ALA A 129 10.91 5.80 1.06
CA ALA A 129 11.66 7.02 0.74
C ALA A 129 12.69 6.79 -0.38
N HIS A 130 13.39 5.66 -0.36
CA HIS A 130 14.36 5.31 -1.39
C HIS A 130 13.70 5.08 -2.76
N VAL A 131 12.60 4.32 -2.82
CA VAL A 131 11.82 4.09 -4.05
C VAL A 131 11.29 5.40 -4.62
N TRP A 132 10.76 6.26 -3.75
CA TRP A 132 10.28 7.58 -4.15
C TRP A 132 11.40 8.45 -4.74
N ARG A 133 12.57 8.50 -4.08
CA ARG A 133 13.75 9.22 -4.57
C ARG A 133 14.19 8.70 -5.94
N CYS A 134 14.26 7.38 -6.12
CA CYS A 134 14.58 6.76 -7.42
C CYS A 134 13.58 7.17 -8.50
N LYS A 135 12.27 7.21 -8.18
CA LYS A 135 11.24 7.66 -9.11
C LYS A 135 11.39 9.14 -9.47
N ALA A 136 11.62 10.00 -8.48
CA ALA A 136 11.85 11.43 -8.70
C ALA A 136 13.07 11.68 -9.59
N LEU A 137 14.21 11.06 -9.28
CA LEU A 137 15.44 11.17 -10.08
C LEU A 137 15.27 10.62 -11.50
N SER A 138 14.41 9.63 -11.70
CA SER A 138 14.13 9.08 -13.04
C SER A 138 13.25 9.97 -13.92
N SER A 139 12.51 10.94 -13.35
CA SER A 139 11.42 11.61 -14.07
C SER A 139 11.76 13.01 -14.64
N GLY A 140 13.01 13.50 -14.51
CA GLY A 140 13.36 14.86 -14.94
C GLY A 140 12.63 15.96 -14.14
N ASN A 141 12.97 17.23 -14.38
CA ASN A 141 12.48 18.36 -13.57
C ASN A 141 10.99 18.74 -13.79
N GLU A 142 10.23 17.99 -14.59
CA GLU A 142 8.87 18.38 -15.00
C GLU A 142 7.75 17.48 -14.45
N VAL A 143 8.07 16.48 -13.62
CA VAL A 143 7.07 15.52 -13.11
C VAL A 143 6.89 15.65 -11.61
N ASN A 144 5.65 15.97 -11.19
CA ASN A 144 5.24 15.88 -9.80
C ASN A 144 5.10 14.41 -9.39
N VAL A 145 5.92 13.96 -8.44
CA VAL A 145 5.83 12.60 -7.89
C VAL A 145 5.05 12.62 -6.58
N LEU A 146 3.82 12.13 -6.63
CA LEU A 146 2.97 11.95 -5.44
C LEU A 146 3.24 10.58 -4.81
N VAL A 147 3.30 10.53 -3.48
CA VAL A 147 3.24 9.27 -2.73
C VAL A 147 1.94 9.24 -1.94
N ALA A 148 1.24 8.11 -1.96
CA ALA A 148 0.07 7.89 -1.13
C ALA A 148 0.40 6.82 -0.10
N LEU A 149 0.34 7.19 1.18
CA LEU A 149 0.63 6.32 2.31
C LEU A 149 -0.53 6.37 3.30
N PRO A 150 -0.76 5.30 4.10
CA PRO A 150 -1.68 5.38 5.23
C PRO A 150 -1.31 6.58 6.11
N SER A 151 -2.30 7.32 6.61
CA SER A 151 -2.09 8.59 7.33
C SER A 151 -1.01 8.52 8.42
N LYS A 152 -0.96 7.43 9.21
CA LYS A 152 0.05 7.22 10.27
C LYS A 152 1.49 7.03 9.77
N GLU A 153 1.66 6.67 8.51
CA GLU A 153 2.98 6.50 7.88
C GLU A 153 3.40 7.73 7.05
N MET A 154 2.45 8.61 6.68
CA MET A 154 2.74 9.85 5.96
C MET A 154 3.59 10.82 6.79
N GLU A 155 3.23 11.02 8.06
CA GLU A 155 3.98 11.91 8.97
C GLU A 155 5.46 11.49 9.10
N LYS A 156 5.73 10.18 9.16
CA LYS A 156 7.10 9.64 9.22
C LYS A 156 7.83 9.75 7.88
N PHE A 157 7.08 9.64 6.78
CA PHE A 157 7.63 9.75 5.44
C PHE A 157 8.07 11.18 5.14
N GLU A 158 7.28 12.20 5.48
CA GLU A 158 7.62 13.62 5.30
C GLU A 158 8.93 14.00 6.01
N ALA A 159 9.16 13.49 7.22
CA ALA A 159 10.41 13.73 7.95
C ALA A 159 11.65 13.16 7.22
N LEU A 160 11.51 12.03 6.52
CA LEU A 160 12.59 11.43 5.74
C LEU A 160 12.72 12.04 4.34
N PHE A 161 11.62 12.51 3.77
CA PHE A 161 11.55 13.11 2.43
C PHE A 161 12.55 14.25 2.26
N HIS A 162 12.59 15.19 3.21
CA HIS A 162 13.50 16.34 3.14
C HIS A 162 14.99 15.94 3.20
N LYS A 163 15.31 14.76 3.73
CA LYS A 163 16.69 14.28 3.84
C LYS A 163 17.19 13.59 2.57
N PHE A 164 16.35 12.81 1.90
CA PHE A 164 16.76 12.07 0.70
C PHE A 164 16.86 12.95 -0.56
N LEU A 165 16.42 14.20 -0.50
CA LEU A 165 16.46 15.18 -1.59
C LEU A 165 17.60 16.20 -1.51
N ALA A 166 18.25 16.36 -0.35
CA ALA A 166 19.47 17.14 -0.21
C ALA A 166 20.70 16.29 -0.56
#